data_AF-A0A923MIQ1-F1
#
_entry.id   AF-A0A923MIQ1-F1
#
_cell.length_a   1.000
_cell.length_b   1.000
_cell.length_c   1.000
_cell.angle_alpha   90.00
_cell.angle_beta   90.00
_cell.angle_gamma   90.00
#
_symmetry.space_group_name_H-M   'P 1'
#
loop_
_entity.id
_entity.type
_entity.pdbx_description
1 polymer ?
#
loop_
_entity_poly.entity_id
_entity_poly.type
_entity_poly.pdbx_seq_one_letter_code
_entity_poly.pdbx_strand_id
1 'polypeptide(L)'
;MNQIYNFEQHKPPVLNENMLRAELERRRLRWQTALVAVAGTLLLIAAAMLGFLVLEDYPWITALCLAYVLFSATGGSVLAVVVTKKGGVIHE
;
A
#
# COMPACT_ATOMS: atom_id res chain seq x y z
N MET A 1 1.81 -30.54 38.14
CA MET A 1 1.75 -29.64 36.96
C MET A 1 0.66 -30.17 36.05
N ASN A 2 -0.45 -29.43 35.91
CA ASN A 2 -1.56 -29.84 35.05
C ASN A 2 -1.23 -29.40 33.61
N GLN A 3 -0.96 -30.35 32.72
CA GLN A 3 -0.48 -30.10 31.37
C GLN A 3 -1.69 -29.81 30.46
N ILE A 4 -2.05 -28.53 30.37
CA ILE A 4 -3.27 -28.03 29.67
C ILE A 4 -3.16 -28.17 28.14
N TYR A 5 -1.97 -28.45 27.61
CA TYR A 5 -1.74 -28.57 26.16
C TYR A 5 -1.48 -30.03 25.74
N ASN A 6 -2.43 -30.58 24.98
CA ASN A 6 -2.35 -31.90 24.39
C ASN A 6 -1.81 -31.81 22.94
N PHE A 7 -0.48 -31.81 22.81
CA PHE A 7 0.21 -31.71 21.52
C PHE A 7 0.04 -32.96 20.63
N GLU A 8 -0.43 -34.08 21.18
CA GLU A 8 -0.69 -35.33 20.45
C GLU A 8 -2.03 -35.30 19.68
N GLN A 9 -2.91 -34.35 19.99
CA GLN A 9 -4.27 -34.34 19.46
C GLN A 9 -4.35 -33.75 18.04
N HIS A 10 -3.32 -33.03 17.58
CA HIS A 10 -3.24 -32.45 16.24
C HIS A 10 -1.88 -32.75 15.65
N LYS A 11 -1.83 -33.37 14.47
CA LYS A 11 -0.58 -33.43 13.70
C LYS A 11 -0.11 -31.99 13.46
N PRO A 12 1.11 -31.60 13.88
CA PRO A 12 1.60 -30.27 13.58
C PRO A 12 1.58 -30.10 12.06
N PRO A 13 1.00 -29.01 11.53
CA PRO A 13 1.07 -28.74 10.10
C PRO A 13 2.55 -28.77 9.72
N VAL A 14 2.89 -29.45 8.62
CA VAL A 14 4.28 -29.62 8.20
C VAL A 14 4.83 -28.23 7.92
N LEU A 15 5.51 -27.65 8.92
CA LEU A 15 6.03 -26.30 8.91
C LEU A 15 7.24 -26.31 7.96
N ASN A 16 6.93 -26.28 6.67
CA ASN A 16 7.90 -26.30 5.61
C ASN A 16 8.53 -24.90 5.55
N GLU A 17 9.86 -24.81 5.47
CA GLU A 17 10.55 -23.52 5.28
C GLU A 17 9.98 -22.75 4.09
N ASN A 18 9.50 -23.47 3.08
CA ASN A 18 8.84 -22.88 1.91
C ASN A 18 7.51 -22.19 2.25
N MET A 19 6.71 -22.73 3.19
CA MET A 19 5.49 -22.06 3.67
C MET A 19 5.84 -20.81 4.50
N LEU A 20 6.89 -20.89 5.32
CA LEU A 20 7.33 -19.76 6.12
C LEU A 20 7.85 -18.62 5.24
N ARG A 21 8.66 -18.94 4.21
CA ARG A 21 9.13 -17.97 3.21
C ARG A 21 7.98 -17.37 2.42
N ALA A 22 7.02 -18.16 1.96
CA ALA A 22 5.85 -17.67 1.24
C ALA A 22 5.03 -16.67 2.07
N GLU A 23 4.85 -16.94 3.37
CA GLU A 23 4.14 -16.02 4.26
C GLU A 23 4.94 -14.75 4.55
N LEU A 24 6.26 -14.85 4.69
CA LEU A 24 7.16 -13.70 4.87
C LEU A 24 7.14 -12.80 3.63
N GLU A 25 7.12 -13.39 2.45
CA GLU A 25 7.04 -12.71 1.17
C GLU A 25 5.69 -12.01 0.97
N ARG A 26 4.58 -12.65 1.37
CA ARG A 26 3.25 -12.01 1.44
C ARG A 26 3.24 -10.79 2.35
N ARG A 27 3.84 -10.89 3.55
CA ARG A 27 3.94 -9.75 4.47
C ARG A 27 4.82 -8.64 3.90
N ARG A 28 5.95 -8.99 3.28
CA ARG A 28 6.86 -8.03 2.64
C ARG A 28 6.17 -7.28 1.51
N LEU A 29 5.39 -7.96 0.68
CA LEU A 29 4.58 -7.33 -0.37
C LEU A 29 3.55 -6.36 0.21
N ARG A 30 2.86 -6.74 1.29
CA ARG A 30 1.92 -5.84 1.99
C ARG A 30 2.61 -4.61 2.57
N TRP A 31 3.78 -4.78 3.17
CA TRP A 31 4.58 -3.66 3.67
C TRP A 31 5.12 -2.77 2.57
N GLN A 32 5.59 -3.34 1.46
CA GLN A 32 6.06 -2.57 0.31
C GLN A 32 4.94 -1.75 -0.33
N THR A 33 3.76 -2.35 -0.53
CA THR A 33 2.59 -1.63 -1.06
C THR A 33 2.12 -0.54 -0.11
N ALA A 34 2.10 -0.81 1.21
CA ALA A 34 1.81 0.21 2.22
C ALA A 34 2.83 1.36 2.21
N LEU A 35 4.13 1.05 2.12
CA LEU A 35 5.20 2.05 2.05
C LEU A 35 5.09 2.91 0.79
N VAL A 36 4.79 2.31 -0.37
CA VAL A 36 4.59 3.05 -1.62
C VAL A 36 3.36 3.95 -1.53
N ALA A 37 2.26 3.47 -0.95
CA ALA A 37 1.07 4.29 -0.73
C ALA A 37 1.38 5.48 0.19
N VAL A 38 2.09 5.26 1.31
CA VAL A 38 2.49 6.30 2.24
C VAL A 38 3.47 7.30 1.60
N ALA A 39 4.42 6.82 0.80
CA ALA A 39 5.34 7.70 0.07
C ALA A 39 4.59 8.58 -0.95
N GLY A 40 3.62 8.01 -1.68
CA GLY A 40 2.79 8.74 -2.63
C GLY A 40 1.92 9.81 -1.94
N THR A 41 1.32 9.50 -0.79
CA THR A 41 0.54 10.49 -0.03
C THR A 41 1.42 11.59 0.54
N LEU A 42 2.59 11.27 1.08
CA LEU A 42 3.56 12.28 1.52
C LEU A 42 3.99 13.20 0.37
N LEU A 43 4.24 12.64 -0.81
CA LEU A 43 4.62 13.41 -1.98
C LEU A 43 3.51 14.38 -2.42
N LEU A 44 2.25 13.96 -2.38
CA LEU A 44 1.10 14.82 -2.68
C LEU A 44 0.97 15.97 -1.66
N ILE A 45 1.16 15.69 -0.37
CA ILE A 45 1.13 16.72 0.68
C ILE A 45 2.28 17.72 0.49
N ALA A 46 3.48 17.25 0.19
CA ALA A 46 4.63 18.10 -0.08
C ALA A 46 4.41 18.99 -1.31
N ALA A 47 3.85 18.43 -2.39
CA ALA A 47 3.50 19.19 -3.59
C ALA A 47 2.42 20.26 -3.30
N ALA A 48 1.41 19.94 -2.50
CA ALA A 48 0.38 20.91 -2.09
C ALA A 48 0.97 22.06 -1.26
N MET A 49 1.86 21.77 -0.29
CA MET A 49 2.56 22.80 0.47
C MET A 49 3.45 23.67 -0.42
N LEU A 50 4.18 23.05 -1.36
CA LEU A 50 5.02 23.78 -2.32
C LEU A 50 4.19 24.74 -3.17
N GLY A 51 3.04 24.28 -3.68
CA GLY A 51 2.11 25.12 -4.44
C GLY A 51 1.62 26.32 -3.64
N PHE A 52 1.30 26.12 -2.36
CA PHE A 52 0.89 27.21 -1.45
C PHE A 52 2.01 28.22 -1.21
N LEU A 53 3.26 27.75 -1.05
CA LEU A 53 4.41 28.62 -0.81
C LEU A 53 4.77 29.49 -2.04
N VAL A 54 4.54 28.97 -3.24
CA VAL A 54 4.88 29.65 -4.52
C VAL A 54 3.70 30.47 -5.07
N LEU A 55 2.57 30.50 -4.38
CA LEU A 55 1.32 31.14 -4.83
C LEU A 55 1.49 32.64 -5.13
N GLU A 56 2.30 33.35 -4.34
CA GLU A 56 2.51 34.80 -4.51
C GLU A 56 3.48 35.13 -5.65
N ASP A 57 4.53 34.33 -5.84
CA ASP A 57 5.58 34.63 -6.84
C ASP A 57 5.26 34.10 -8.24
N TYR A 58 4.66 32.91 -8.36
CA TYR A 58 4.44 32.24 -9.65
C TYR A 58 3.11 31.47 -9.71
N PRO A 59 1.97 32.17 -9.96
CA PRO A 59 0.63 31.57 -9.93
C PRO A 59 0.41 30.47 -10.97
N TRP A 60 1.16 30.49 -12.09
CA TRP A 60 1.08 29.47 -13.13
C TRP A 60 1.72 28.14 -12.71
N ILE A 61 2.81 28.18 -11.92
CA ILE A 61 3.48 26.98 -11.38
C ILE A 61 2.57 26.33 -10.34
N THR A 62 1.94 27.13 -9.48
CA THR A 62 0.97 26.64 -8.51
C THR A 62 -0.22 25.96 -9.18
N ALA A 63 -0.75 26.53 -10.27
CA ALA A 63 -1.84 25.92 -11.03
C ALA A 63 -1.44 24.55 -11.63
N LEU A 64 -0.24 24.44 -12.21
CA LEU A 64 0.28 23.16 -12.72
C LEU A 64 0.49 22.13 -11.60
N CYS A 65 0.97 22.57 -10.43
CA CYS A 65 1.19 21.71 -9.28
C CYS A 65 -0.13 21.16 -8.71
N LEU A 66 -1.14 22.03 -8.55
CA LEU A 66 -2.47 21.63 -8.10
C LEU A 66 -3.17 20.72 -9.12
N ALA A 67 -3.04 21.02 -10.42
CA ALA A 67 -3.54 20.15 -11.48
C ALA A 67 -2.88 18.77 -11.43
N TYR A 68 -1.56 18.70 -11.24
CA TYR A 68 -0.83 17.45 -11.07
C TYR A 68 -1.33 16.65 -9.85
N VAL A 69 -1.54 17.30 -8.71
CA VAL A 69 -2.10 16.67 -7.50
C VAL A 69 -3.49 16.08 -7.78
N LEU A 70 -4.37 16.83 -8.45
CA LEU A 70 -5.72 16.37 -8.80
C LEU A 70 -5.70 15.19 -9.78
N PHE A 71 -4.87 15.26 -10.83
CA PHE A 71 -4.71 14.17 -11.79
C PHE A 71 -4.08 12.93 -11.16
N SER A 72 -3.09 13.10 -10.29
CA SER A 72 -2.42 12.01 -9.58
C SER A 72 -3.36 11.33 -8.58
N ALA A 73 -4.12 12.10 -7.79
CA ALA A 73 -5.11 11.56 -6.86
C ALA A 73 -6.23 10.81 -7.59
N THR A 74 -6.73 11.35 -8.70
CA THR A 74 -7.78 10.72 -9.52
C THR A 74 -7.25 9.47 -10.21
N GLY A 75 -6.05 9.54 -10.81
CA GLY A 75 -5.39 8.42 -11.48
C GLY A 75 -5.07 7.27 -10.53
N GLY A 76 -4.53 7.57 -9.34
CA GLY A 76 -4.28 6.58 -8.29
C GLY A 76 -5.56 5.89 -7.81
N SER A 77 -6.65 6.65 -7.65
CA SER A 77 -7.96 6.11 -7.26
C SER A 77 -8.54 5.18 -8.33
N VAL A 78 -8.46 5.56 -9.61
CA VAL A 78 -8.94 4.72 -10.72
C VAL A 78 -8.12 3.44 -10.83
N LEU A 79 -6.79 3.52 -10.72
CA LEU A 79 -5.92 2.34 -10.72
C LEU A 79 -6.23 1.41 -9.55
N ALA A 80 -6.45 1.93 -8.35
CA ALA A 80 -6.86 1.13 -7.20
C ALA A 80 -8.21 0.43 -7.44
N VAL A 81 -9.20 1.12 -8.01
CA VAL A 81 -10.52 0.53 -8.34
C VAL A 81 -10.43 -0.50 -9.47
N VAL A 82 -9.60 -0.27 -10.49
CA VAL A 82 -9.39 -1.24 -11.56
C VAL A 82 -8.64 -2.46 -11.03
N VAL A 83 -7.65 -2.30 -10.16
CA VAL A 83 -6.93 -3.42 -9.54
C VAL A 83 -7.86 -4.19 -8.60
N THR A 84 -8.77 -3.56 -7.86
CA THR A 84 -9.74 -4.29 -7.02
C THR A 84 -10.83 -4.97 -7.86
N LYS A 85 -11.37 -4.30 -8.89
CA LYS A 85 -12.36 -4.90 -9.81
C LYS A 85 -11.78 -6.03 -10.67
N LYS A 86 -10.55 -5.86 -11.17
CA LYS A 86 -9.88 -6.84 -12.04
C LYS A 86 -9.14 -7.92 -11.23
N GLY A 87 -8.68 -7.56 -10.03
CA GLY A 87 -8.00 -8.43 -9.06
C GLY A 87 -8.94 -9.26 -8.17
N GLY A 88 -10.25 -9.01 -8.19
CA GLY A 88 -11.26 -9.93 -7.64
C GLY A 88 -11.34 -11.29 -8.35
N VAL A 89 -10.54 -11.50 -9.40
CA VAL A 89 -10.35 -12.79 -10.11
C VAL A 89 -9.01 -13.45 -9.75
N ILE A 90 -8.21 -12.88 -8.83
CA ILE A 90 -6.97 -13.51 -8.38
C ILE A 90 -7.28 -14.44 -7.22
N HIS A 91 -7.75 -15.63 -7.61
CA HIS A 91 -7.63 -16.94 -6.95
C HIS A 91 -7.77 -16.98 -5.42
N GLU A 92 -8.99 -17.33 -4.99
CA GLU A 92 -9.19 -18.26 -3.87
C GLU A 92 -8.71 -19.67 -4.28
#